data_AF-A0A1W1BEB2-F1
#
_entry.id   AF-A0A1W1BEB2-F1
#
_cell.length_a   1.000
_cell.length_b   1.000
_cell.length_c   1.000
_cell.angle_alpha   90.00
_cell.angle_beta   90.00
_cell.angle_gamma   90.00
#
_symmetry.space_group_name_H-M   'P 1'
#
loop_
_entity.id
_entity.type
_entity.pdbx_description
1 polymer ?
#
loop_
_entity_poly.entity_id
_entity_poly.type
_entity_poly.pdbx_seq_one_letter_code
_entity_poly.pdbx_strand_id
1 'polypeptide(L)'
;MKNNKILIVEDSKTISRVLQTKLEEFGYDLDLAYTLKEARVFLETNEYMAVLLDIHLPDGEGYELVDNINSTATTKIIVLTVSNEAQLREELFKYGIVDYIIKDKNFIYSIYEIHKTLQKLKMLSNKKILIIDDSSFVIKQVKIVLHPRNYIVYAAKSAKEGFDILQQEDIDLIVLDMELPDMHGLEVLEKIREDISLINVPIIVLSGTLDHDTIRKVLKGGGNDFIKKPFIVEEFVLKVDLLIENAQKEKMILQKAKKLNELNSSLEEKVSKSVEELREKDLMMLQQSRLAQTGEMLSMIAHQWKQPLNAIASTNATLKLKALMDEANNDVIMDATDKIALYIKHLSNTIDDFRDFFKPNKEMQESDFDTLVRSTLVIVKSSLDNKNIKVLTELNSHTKFISYTNELKQVILNFIKNAEDAIVEREIENASITIRTYENDDELILEVLDNAGGIPQDIISRIFDPYFSTKTKKDGVGLGLYMSKIIVKDHCSGKLEVKNYQDGALFKIILKKNSNIK
;
A
#
# COMPACT_ATOMS: atom_id res chain seq x y z
N MET A 1 3.02 13.44 37.42
CA MET A 1 1.71 12.91 37.02
C MET A 1 0.72 14.05 37.14
N LYS A 2 0.26 14.63 36.02
CA LYS A 2 -0.66 15.79 36.09
C LYS A 2 -2.02 15.26 36.53
N ASN A 3 -2.51 15.82 37.64
CA ASN A 3 -3.75 15.48 38.33
C ASN A 3 -4.92 15.29 37.34
N ASN A 4 -5.45 14.07 37.25
CA ASN A 4 -6.57 13.69 36.36
C ASN A 4 -7.85 13.44 37.18
N LYS A 5 -7.88 13.94 38.43
CA LYS A 5 -8.94 13.70 39.41
C LYS A 5 -10.10 14.68 39.23
N ILE A 6 -11.34 14.18 39.19
CA ILE A 6 -12.56 14.98 39.10
C ILE A 6 -13.41 14.75 40.35
N LEU A 7 -13.92 15.84 40.93
CA LEU A 7 -14.90 15.77 42.01
C LEU A 7 -16.30 15.89 41.42
N ILE A 8 -17.18 14.94 41.73
CA ILE A 8 -18.60 15.00 41.37
C ILE A 8 -19.38 15.39 42.62
N VAL A 9 -20.03 16.55 42.58
CA VAL A 9 -20.88 17.07 43.65
C VAL A 9 -22.34 17.00 43.17
N GLU A 10 -23.02 15.92 43.56
CA GLU A 10 -24.35 15.57 43.04
C GLU A 10 -25.10 14.76 44.10
N ASP A 11 -26.29 15.21 44.50
CA ASP A 11 -27.08 14.56 45.56
C ASP A 11 -27.68 13.21 45.09
N SER A 12 -28.04 13.12 43.81
CA SER A 12 -28.58 11.91 43.21
C SER A 12 -27.51 10.84 43.04
N LYS A 13 -27.55 9.84 43.92
CA LYS A 13 -26.67 8.66 43.86
C LYS A 13 -26.73 7.92 42.51
N THR A 14 -27.88 7.97 41.83
CA THR A 14 -28.04 7.37 40.50
C THR A 14 -27.25 8.15 39.46
N ILE A 15 -27.41 9.48 39.42
CA ILE A 15 -26.69 10.36 38.48
C ILE A 15 -25.19 10.30 38.75
N SER A 16 -24.79 10.39 40.01
CA SER A 16 -23.39 10.23 40.44
C SER A 16 -22.76 8.94 39.94
N ARG A 17 -23.44 7.79 40.06
CA ARG A 17 -22.92 6.49 39.57
C ARG A 17 -22.83 6.42 38.05
N VAL A 18 -23.78 7.02 37.33
CA VAL A 18 -23.74 7.10 35.87
C VAL A 18 -22.55 7.95 35.42
N LEU A 19 -22.37 9.14 36.01
CA LEU A 19 -21.20 9.99 35.78
C LEU A 19 -19.91 9.26 36.12
N GLN A 20 -19.86 8.58 37.27
CA GLN A 20 -18.70 7.84 37.73
C GLN A 20 -18.27 6.79 36.71
N THR A 21 -19.18 5.86 36.38
CA THR A 21 -18.91 4.75 35.47
C THR A 21 -18.42 5.27 34.11
N LYS A 22 -19.08 6.31 33.58
CA LYS A 22 -18.76 6.85 32.25
C LYS A 22 -17.47 7.66 32.21
N LEU A 23 -17.13 8.40 33.25
CA LEU A 23 -15.87 9.15 33.29
C LEU A 23 -14.68 8.25 33.64
N GLU A 24 -14.87 7.18 34.42
CA GLU A 24 -13.85 6.13 34.64
C GLU A 24 -13.50 5.41 33.32
N GLU A 25 -14.48 5.16 32.43
CA GLU A 25 -14.24 4.61 31.08
C GLU A 25 -13.25 5.49 30.27
N PHE A 26 -13.19 6.81 30.53
CA PHE A 26 -12.25 7.74 29.90
C PHE A 26 -10.92 7.90 30.66
N GLY A 27 -10.72 7.17 31.77
CA GLY A 27 -9.48 7.17 32.54
C GLY A 27 -9.34 8.33 33.54
N TYR A 28 -10.45 8.86 34.06
CA TYR A 28 -10.44 9.84 35.16
C TYR A 28 -10.57 9.14 36.52
N ASP A 29 -9.87 9.67 37.53
CA ASP A 29 -10.05 9.27 38.93
C ASP A 29 -11.13 10.13 39.56
N LEU A 30 -12.11 9.54 40.25
CA LEU A 30 -13.33 10.24 40.66
C LEU A 30 -13.54 10.16 42.16
N ASP A 31 -13.84 11.32 42.77
CA ASP A 31 -14.41 11.39 44.12
C ASP A 31 -15.87 11.83 44.03
N LEU A 32 -16.70 11.30 44.91
CA LEU A 32 -18.13 11.62 44.98
C LEU A 32 -18.45 12.35 46.29
N ALA A 33 -19.09 13.50 46.17
CA ALA A 33 -19.69 14.23 47.27
C ALA A 33 -21.20 14.37 47.03
N TYR A 34 -22.01 14.03 48.02
CA TYR A 34 -23.47 14.11 47.93
C TYR A 34 -24.03 15.38 48.58
N THR A 35 -23.19 16.13 49.29
CA THR A 35 -23.55 17.37 49.98
C THR A 35 -22.42 18.39 49.86
N LEU A 36 -22.73 19.68 50.03
CA LEU A 36 -21.76 20.78 50.07
C LEU A 36 -20.68 20.56 51.13
N LYS A 37 -21.07 20.09 52.31
CA LYS A 37 -20.13 19.81 53.41
C LYS A 37 -19.10 18.76 53.02
N GLU A 38 -19.52 17.67 52.37
CA GLU A 38 -18.61 16.64 51.87
C GLU A 38 -17.68 17.21 50.79
N ALA A 39 -18.22 17.99 49.86
CA ALA A 39 -17.44 18.62 48.79
C ALA A 39 -16.34 19.56 49.35
N ARG A 40 -16.63 20.34 50.39
CA ARG A 40 -15.63 21.21 51.04
C ARG A 40 -14.46 20.40 51.63
N VAL A 41 -14.75 19.30 52.31
CA VAL A 41 -13.71 18.42 52.88
C VAL A 41 -12.81 17.84 51.78
N PHE A 42 -13.40 17.42 50.66
CA PHE A 42 -12.65 16.95 49.50
C PHE A 42 -11.75 18.04 48.90
N LEU A 43 -12.29 19.25 48.70
CA LEU A 43 -11.55 20.39 48.14
C LEU A 43 -10.42 20.90 49.05
N GLU A 44 -10.52 20.73 50.37
CA GLU A 44 -9.45 21.08 51.32
C GLU A 44 -8.31 20.07 51.34
N THR A 45 -8.59 18.80 51.01
CA THR A 45 -7.65 17.68 51.14
C THR A 45 -7.05 17.23 49.83
N ASN A 46 -7.69 17.54 48.70
CA ASN A 46 -7.29 17.11 47.37
C ASN A 46 -7.34 18.29 46.39
N GLU A 47 -6.43 18.28 45.41
CA GLU A 47 -6.58 19.10 44.22
C GLU A 47 -7.41 18.35 43.18
N TYR A 48 -8.19 19.07 42.37
CA TYR A 48 -8.95 18.49 41.26
C TYR A 48 -8.69 19.22 39.96
N MET A 49 -8.67 18.49 38.85
CA MET A 49 -8.66 19.13 37.54
C MET A 49 -10.01 19.74 37.20
N ALA A 50 -11.10 19.13 37.67
CA ALA A 50 -12.44 19.62 37.45
C ALA A 50 -13.39 19.25 38.60
N VAL A 51 -14.43 20.05 38.76
CA VAL A 51 -15.57 19.80 39.66
C VAL A 51 -16.83 19.81 38.81
N LEU A 52 -17.57 18.71 38.82
CA LEU A 52 -18.92 18.64 38.27
C LEU A 52 -19.90 18.97 39.39
N LEU A 53 -20.60 20.09 39.26
CA LEU A 53 -21.32 20.70 40.38
C LEU A 53 -22.81 20.80 40.07
N ASP A 54 -23.64 20.09 40.82
CA ASP A 54 -25.07 20.37 40.87
C ASP A 54 -25.33 21.72 41.55
N ILE A 55 -26.29 22.48 41.01
CA ILE A 55 -26.69 23.78 41.58
C ILE A 55 -27.49 23.56 42.87
N HIS A 56 -28.36 22.55 42.92
CA HIS A 56 -29.27 22.36 44.05
C HIS A 56 -28.84 21.14 44.87
N LEU A 57 -28.31 21.37 46.08
CA LEU A 57 -27.83 20.33 46.97
C LEU A 57 -28.67 20.31 48.27
N PRO A 58 -28.72 19.17 48.99
CA PRO A 58 -29.59 19.01 50.16
C PRO A 58 -29.22 19.92 51.35
N ASP A 59 -27.98 20.39 51.43
CA ASP A 59 -27.45 21.23 52.50
C ASP A 59 -27.12 22.68 52.07
N GLY A 60 -27.55 23.10 50.87
CA GLY A 60 -27.43 24.47 50.36
C GLY A 60 -27.32 24.55 48.85
N GLU A 61 -26.89 25.68 48.32
CA GLU A 61 -26.74 25.87 46.88
C GLU A 61 -25.28 25.69 46.42
N GLY A 62 -25.10 24.99 45.30
CA GLY A 62 -23.80 24.65 44.72
C GLY A 62 -22.93 25.86 44.41
N TYR A 63 -23.52 27.00 44.01
CA TYR A 63 -22.75 28.21 43.68
C TYR A 63 -21.95 28.75 44.88
N GLU A 64 -22.30 28.40 46.12
CA GLU A 64 -21.52 28.72 47.33
C GLU A 64 -20.12 28.07 47.35
N LEU A 65 -19.87 27.08 46.49
CA LEU A 65 -18.54 26.48 46.31
C LEU A 65 -17.70 27.20 45.26
N VAL A 66 -18.31 28.01 44.39
CA VAL A 66 -17.62 28.62 43.25
C VAL A 66 -16.51 29.56 43.72
N ASP A 67 -16.76 30.38 44.74
CA ASP A 67 -15.74 31.28 45.31
C ASP A 67 -14.59 30.50 45.98
N ASN A 68 -14.91 29.42 46.70
CA ASN A 68 -13.91 28.53 47.31
C ASN A 68 -13.03 27.88 46.23
N ILE A 69 -13.63 27.39 45.14
CA ILE A 69 -12.91 26.70 44.07
C ILE A 69 -12.09 27.71 43.25
N ASN A 70 -12.62 28.88 42.94
CA ASN A 70 -11.93 29.93 42.18
C ASN A 70 -10.63 30.39 42.85
N SER A 71 -10.52 30.28 44.17
CA SER A 71 -9.28 30.60 44.91
C SER A 71 -8.09 29.71 44.51
N THR A 72 -8.35 28.51 43.98
CA THR A 72 -7.31 27.54 43.59
C THR A 72 -6.78 27.73 42.17
N ALA A 73 -7.35 28.65 41.38
CA ALA A 73 -7.01 29.03 39.99
C ALA A 73 -6.97 27.90 38.92
N THR A 74 -6.70 26.65 39.28
CA THR A 74 -6.46 25.55 38.34
C THR A 74 -7.69 24.68 38.09
N THR A 75 -8.59 24.57 39.07
CA THR A 75 -9.75 23.66 39.01
C THR A 75 -10.85 24.22 38.12
N LYS A 76 -11.36 23.40 37.19
CA LYS A 76 -12.42 23.77 36.24
C LYS A 76 -13.80 23.41 36.78
N ILE A 77 -14.76 24.32 36.76
CA ILE A 77 -16.12 24.05 37.25
C ILE A 77 -17.05 23.86 36.06
N ILE A 78 -17.72 22.70 36.00
CA ILE A 78 -18.79 22.42 35.04
C ILE A 78 -20.07 22.21 35.83
N VAL A 79 -21.09 23.02 35.53
CA VAL A 79 -22.35 22.98 36.27
C VAL A 79 -23.31 21.96 35.67
N LEU A 80 -23.92 21.14 36.51
CA LEU A 80 -24.98 20.21 36.16
C LEU A 80 -26.32 20.85 36.54
N THR A 81 -27.25 20.98 35.58
CA THR A 81 -28.55 21.63 35.83
C THR A 81 -29.70 20.89 35.15
N VAL A 82 -30.90 21.01 35.70
CA VAL A 82 -32.14 20.52 35.09
C VAL A 82 -32.85 21.57 34.23
N SER A 83 -32.50 22.86 34.39
CA SER A 83 -33.11 23.99 33.69
C SER A 83 -32.13 24.68 32.76
N ASN A 84 -32.65 25.30 31.69
CA ASN A 84 -31.86 26.04 30.70
C ASN A 84 -32.04 27.56 30.85
N GLU A 85 -32.04 28.06 32.09
CA GLU A 85 -32.27 29.49 32.35
C GLU A 85 -31.06 30.33 31.91
N ALA A 86 -31.27 31.15 30.87
CA ALA A 86 -30.21 31.96 30.27
C ALA A 86 -29.59 32.98 31.24
N GLN A 87 -30.39 33.55 32.14
CA GLN A 87 -29.96 34.60 33.05
C GLN A 87 -29.02 34.06 34.14
N LEU A 88 -29.38 32.91 34.73
CA LEU A 88 -28.53 32.19 35.68
C LEU A 88 -27.23 31.74 34.99
N ARG A 89 -27.31 31.23 33.76
CA ARG A 89 -26.11 30.86 33.00
C ARG A 89 -25.16 32.04 32.82
N GLU A 90 -25.66 33.18 32.36
CA GLU A 90 -24.81 34.35 32.11
C GLU A 90 -24.13 34.85 33.39
N GLU A 91 -24.83 34.78 34.52
CA GLU A 91 -24.28 35.13 35.82
C GLU A 91 -23.18 34.14 36.26
N LEU A 92 -23.42 32.84 36.13
CA LEU A 92 -22.47 31.79 36.46
C LEU A 92 -21.17 31.85 35.65
N PHE A 93 -21.23 32.18 34.35
CA PHE A 93 -20.02 32.40 33.54
C PHE A 93 -19.17 33.59 34.02
N LYS A 94 -19.79 34.62 34.62
CA LYS A 94 -19.05 35.75 35.22
C LYS A 94 -18.27 35.31 36.46
N TYR A 95 -18.73 34.28 37.15
CA TYR A 95 -18.03 33.63 38.28
C TYR A 95 -17.04 32.55 37.83
N GLY A 96 -16.72 32.46 36.55
CA GLY A 96 -15.64 31.60 36.07
C GLY A 96 -16.02 30.14 35.84
N ILE A 97 -17.31 29.84 35.73
CA ILE A 97 -17.78 28.53 35.28
C ILE A 97 -17.38 28.32 33.82
N VAL A 98 -16.92 27.12 33.54
CA VAL A 98 -16.31 26.77 32.26
C VAL A 98 -17.36 26.36 31.24
N ASP A 99 -18.34 25.57 31.69
CA ASP A 99 -19.41 25.01 30.86
C ASP A 99 -20.60 24.58 31.72
N TYR A 100 -21.72 24.26 31.08
CA TYR A 100 -22.94 23.76 31.71
C TYR A 100 -23.43 22.49 31.00
N ILE A 101 -24.04 21.59 31.76
CA ILE A 101 -24.58 20.33 31.26
C ILE A 101 -26.01 20.16 31.75
N ILE A 102 -26.92 19.92 30.80
CA ILE A 102 -28.33 19.70 31.10
C ILE A 102 -28.57 18.21 31.39
N LYS A 103 -29.19 17.93 32.54
CA LYS A 103 -29.61 16.60 33.03
C LYS A 103 -30.92 16.14 32.37
N ASP A 104 -30.95 16.08 31.05
CA ASP A 104 -32.14 15.68 30.28
C ASP A 104 -32.12 14.20 29.85
N LYS A 105 -33.02 13.80 28.94
CA LYS A 105 -33.08 12.42 28.41
C LYS A 105 -31.82 12.02 27.63
N ASN A 106 -31.02 12.98 27.18
CA ASN A 106 -29.78 12.77 26.43
C ASN A 106 -28.54 12.87 27.33
N PHE A 107 -28.69 12.86 28.66
CA PHE A 107 -27.60 13.08 29.60
C PHE A 107 -26.35 12.20 29.36
N ILE A 108 -26.50 10.96 28.87
CA ILE A 108 -25.36 10.10 28.50
C ILE A 108 -24.49 10.75 27.42
N TYR A 109 -25.10 11.37 26.40
CA TYR A 109 -24.37 12.12 25.38
C TYR A 109 -23.70 13.36 25.99
N SER A 110 -24.37 14.04 26.91
CA SER A 110 -23.81 15.20 27.59
C SER A 110 -22.55 14.87 28.42
N ILE A 111 -22.43 13.65 28.96
CA ILE A 111 -21.19 13.18 29.64
C ILE A 111 -20.02 13.10 28.66
N TYR A 112 -20.26 12.70 27.41
CA TYR A 112 -19.22 12.71 26.38
C TYR A 112 -18.75 14.14 26.07
N GLU A 113 -19.67 15.11 26.03
CA GLU A 113 -19.30 16.53 25.86
C GLU A 113 -18.47 17.05 27.06
N ILE A 114 -18.72 16.59 28.30
CA ILE A 114 -17.83 16.90 29.45
C ILE A 114 -16.39 16.46 29.17
N HIS A 115 -16.19 15.20 28.77
CA HIS A 115 -14.86 14.69 28.45
C HIS A 115 -14.19 15.53 27.36
N LYS A 116 -14.92 15.83 26.28
CA LYS A 116 -14.43 16.64 25.17
C LYS A 116 -14.07 18.06 25.58
N THR A 117 -14.89 18.72 26.40
CA THR A 117 -14.62 20.05 26.97
C THR A 117 -13.36 20.01 27.83
N LEU A 118 -13.19 19.02 28.72
CA LEU A 118 -11.98 18.89 29.54
C LEU A 118 -10.71 18.65 28.71
N GLN A 119 -10.78 17.81 27.67
CA GLN A 119 -9.66 17.62 26.74
C GLN A 119 -9.32 18.90 25.99
N LYS A 120 -10.34 19.62 25.51
CA LYS A 120 -10.19 20.90 24.82
C LYS A 120 -9.49 21.92 25.71
N LEU A 121 -9.93 22.12 26.95
CA LEU A 121 -9.32 23.06 27.89
C LEU A 121 -7.87 22.71 28.19
N LYS A 122 -7.55 21.42 28.32
CA LYS A 122 -6.18 20.95 28.53
C LYS A 122 -5.29 21.25 27.32
N MET A 123 -5.79 21.04 26.11
CA MET A 123 -5.09 21.33 24.86
C MET A 123 -4.88 22.84 24.64
N LEU A 124 -5.88 23.64 24.99
CA LEU A 124 -5.88 25.10 24.80
C LEU A 124 -5.26 25.86 25.99
N SER A 125 -4.89 25.19 27.07
CA SER A 125 -4.27 25.85 28.23
C SER A 125 -3.03 26.66 27.83
N ASN A 126 -2.84 27.80 28.50
CA ASN A 126 -1.69 28.71 28.35
C ASN A 126 -1.58 29.39 26.99
N LYS A 127 -2.65 29.39 26.18
CA LYS A 127 -2.71 30.17 24.94
C LYS A 127 -2.70 31.67 25.25
N LYS A 128 -1.94 32.43 24.47
CA LYS A 128 -1.69 33.86 24.69
C LYS A 128 -2.71 34.67 23.89
N ILE A 129 -3.50 35.47 24.60
CA ILE A 129 -4.54 36.31 24.01
C ILE A 129 -4.18 37.77 24.26
N LEU A 130 -4.18 38.59 23.21
CA LEU A 130 -3.98 40.03 23.34
C LEU A 130 -5.33 40.74 23.23
N ILE A 131 -5.70 41.52 24.25
CA ILE A 131 -6.80 42.49 24.12
C ILE A 131 -6.25 43.90 23.91
N ILE A 132 -6.74 44.59 22.87
CA ILE A 132 -6.46 45.99 22.55
C ILE A 132 -7.76 46.77 22.69
N ASP A 133 -7.91 47.46 23.82
CA ASP A 133 -9.14 48.18 24.19
C ASP A 133 -8.77 49.28 25.19
N ASP A 134 -9.26 50.50 25.03
CA ASP A 134 -8.93 51.60 25.96
C ASP A 134 -9.74 51.52 27.27
N SER A 135 -10.87 50.82 27.25
CA SER A 135 -11.76 50.63 28.38
C SER A 135 -11.18 49.64 29.38
N SER A 136 -10.71 50.17 30.50
CA SER A 136 -10.21 49.37 31.62
C SER A 136 -11.28 48.42 32.19
N PHE A 137 -12.57 48.73 32.00
CA PHE A 137 -13.68 47.84 32.36
C PHE A 137 -13.73 46.62 31.43
N VAL A 138 -13.68 46.82 30.11
CA VAL A 138 -13.73 45.72 29.13
C VAL A 138 -12.49 44.82 29.27
N ILE A 139 -11.29 45.39 29.41
CA ILE A 139 -10.07 44.63 29.68
C ILE A 139 -10.24 43.75 30.92
N LYS A 140 -10.75 44.31 32.02
CA LYS A 140 -10.95 43.57 33.28
C LYS A 140 -11.95 42.44 33.08
N GLN A 141 -13.06 42.70 32.38
CA GLN A 141 -14.07 41.69 32.08
C GLN A 141 -13.48 40.54 31.26
N VAL A 142 -12.75 40.84 30.17
CA VAL A 142 -12.11 39.83 29.32
C VAL A 142 -11.10 38.99 30.09
N LYS A 143 -10.28 39.61 30.95
CA LYS A 143 -9.37 38.88 31.84
C LYS A 143 -10.10 37.91 32.76
N ILE A 144 -11.19 38.36 33.40
CA ILE A 144 -11.97 37.52 34.33
C ILE A 144 -12.58 36.32 33.61
N VAL A 145 -13.20 36.52 32.45
CA VAL A 145 -13.95 35.45 31.77
C VAL A 145 -13.05 34.43 31.05
N LEU A 146 -11.82 34.81 30.70
CA LEU A 146 -10.83 33.93 30.07
C LEU A 146 -9.89 33.24 31.07
N HIS A 147 -9.75 33.77 32.29
CA HIS A 147 -8.92 33.19 33.35
C HIS A 147 -9.26 31.71 33.65
N PRO A 148 -10.54 31.29 33.76
CA PRO A 148 -10.90 29.89 34.01
C PRO A 148 -10.42 28.90 32.94
N ARG A 149 -10.03 29.37 31.76
CA ARG A 149 -9.48 28.52 30.69
C ARG A 149 -7.96 28.40 30.74
N ASN A 150 -7.32 29.04 31.72
CA ASN A 150 -5.87 29.20 31.83
C ASN A 150 -5.26 29.91 30.61
N TYR A 151 -6.00 30.82 29.98
CA TYR A 151 -5.42 31.69 28.95
C TYR A 151 -4.55 32.78 29.57
N ILE A 152 -3.45 33.12 28.90
CA ILE A 152 -2.56 34.21 29.30
C ILE A 152 -3.03 35.46 28.56
N VAL A 153 -3.65 36.40 29.28
CA VAL A 153 -4.24 37.59 28.67
C VAL A 153 -3.31 38.81 28.82
N TYR A 154 -2.73 39.22 27.70
CA TYR A 154 -2.02 40.49 27.53
C TYR A 154 -3.02 41.61 27.24
N ALA A 155 -2.75 42.81 27.72
CA ALA A 155 -3.65 43.95 27.55
C ALA A 155 -2.90 45.19 27.09
N ALA A 156 -3.43 45.85 26.07
CA ALA A 156 -2.98 47.12 25.54
C ALA A 156 -4.14 48.13 25.56
N LYS A 157 -3.87 49.37 25.98
CA LYS A 157 -4.86 50.45 26.02
C LYS A 157 -4.86 51.34 24.78
N SER A 158 -3.96 51.07 23.84
CA SER A 158 -3.81 51.81 22.59
C SER A 158 -3.31 50.87 21.49
N ALA A 159 -3.50 51.24 20.23
CA ALA A 159 -2.99 50.48 19.09
C ALA A 159 -1.47 50.33 19.18
N LYS A 160 -0.76 51.40 19.55
CA LYS A 160 0.70 51.39 19.73
C LYS A 160 1.16 50.36 20.75
N GLU A 161 0.56 50.33 21.94
CA GLU A 161 0.87 49.32 22.96
C GLU A 161 0.58 47.90 22.45
N GLY A 162 -0.49 47.74 21.66
CA GLY A 162 -0.84 46.46 21.03
C GLY A 162 0.25 45.96 20.08
N PHE A 163 0.76 46.83 19.21
CA PHE A 163 1.87 46.50 18.31
C PHE A 163 3.17 46.19 19.07
N ASP A 164 3.47 46.92 20.14
CA ASP A 164 4.66 46.66 20.97
C ASP A 164 4.61 45.25 21.59
N ILE A 165 3.43 44.80 22.03
CA ILE A 165 3.23 43.44 22.56
C ILE A 165 3.35 42.39 21.45
N LEU A 166 2.76 42.62 20.27
CA LEU A 166 2.84 41.69 19.13
C LEU A 166 4.28 41.46 18.64
N GLN A 167 5.19 42.43 18.84
CA GLN A 167 6.61 42.26 18.53
C GLN A 167 7.38 41.45 19.58
N GLN A 168 6.89 41.39 20.82
CA GLN A 168 7.58 40.76 21.94
C GLN A 168 7.05 39.35 22.24
N GLU A 169 5.79 39.08 21.89
CA GLU A 169 5.07 37.89 22.33
C GLU A 169 4.39 37.19 21.14
N ASP A 170 4.47 35.86 21.11
CA ASP A 170 3.76 35.02 20.13
C ASP A 170 2.29 34.88 20.55
N ILE A 171 1.42 35.72 19.98
CA ILE A 171 0.00 35.80 20.32
C ILE A 171 -0.82 34.77 19.51
N ASP A 172 -1.64 33.98 20.19
CA ASP A 172 -2.51 32.96 19.58
C ASP A 172 -3.88 33.51 19.14
N LEU A 173 -4.33 34.64 19.70
CA LEU A 173 -5.57 35.33 19.31
C LEU A 173 -5.55 36.81 19.74
N ILE A 174 -6.10 37.68 18.91
CA ILE A 174 -6.25 39.11 19.21
C ILE A 174 -7.73 39.47 19.36
N VAL A 175 -8.05 40.21 20.41
CA VAL A 175 -9.34 40.85 20.65
C VAL A 175 -9.14 42.35 20.47
N LEU A 176 -9.78 42.94 19.46
CA LEU A 176 -9.51 44.31 19.02
C LEU A 176 -10.77 45.17 19.15
N ASP A 177 -10.67 46.28 19.87
CA ASP A 177 -11.69 47.32 19.84
C ASP A 177 -11.62 48.18 18.57
N MET A 178 -12.78 48.71 18.17
CA MET A 178 -12.89 49.59 17.00
C MET A 178 -12.51 51.05 17.27
N GLU A 179 -12.68 51.52 18.51
CA GLU A 179 -12.55 52.92 18.90
C GLU A 179 -11.37 53.10 19.88
N LEU A 180 -10.13 53.07 19.36
CA LEU A 180 -8.94 53.31 20.17
C LEU A 180 -8.54 54.79 20.16
N PRO A 181 -7.84 55.29 21.21
CA PRO A 181 -7.47 56.70 21.34
C PRO A 181 -6.48 57.19 20.28
N ASP A 182 -5.68 56.30 19.69
CA ASP A 182 -4.58 56.63 18.78
C ASP A 182 -4.79 56.17 17.33
N MET A 183 -5.70 55.22 17.06
CA MET A 183 -5.93 54.66 15.73
C MET A 183 -7.30 53.99 15.63
N HIS A 184 -7.99 54.10 14.50
CA HIS A 184 -9.24 53.36 14.31
C HIS A 184 -8.96 51.85 14.16
N GLY A 185 -9.78 50.98 14.76
CA GLY A 185 -9.52 49.53 14.80
C GLY A 185 -9.42 48.86 13.42
N LEU A 186 -10.09 49.39 12.38
CA LEU A 186 -9.90 48.90 11.01
C LEU A 186 -8.47 49.13 10.48
N GLU A 187 -7.85 50.25 10.81
CA GLU A 187 -6.47 50.53 10.40
C GLU A 187 -5.49 49.63 11.16
N VAL A 188 -5.78 49.31 12.43
CA VAL A 188 -5.03 48.33 13.22
C VAL A 188 -5.12 46.94 12.57
N LEU A 189 -6.33 46.53 12.21
CA LEU A 189 -6.60 45.26 11.55
C LEU A 189 -5.81 45.13 10.22
N GLU A 190 -5.86 46.16 9.38
CA GLU A 190 -5.14 46.19 8.10
C GLU A 190 -3.62 46.05 8.33
N LYS A 191 -3.04 46.83 9.26
CA LYS A 191 -1.61 46.75 9.59
C LYS A 191 -1.19 45.38 10.11
N ILE A 192 -2.02 44.72 10.92
CA ILE A 192 -1.72 43.36 11.41
C ILE A 192 -1.73 42.36 10.24
N ARG A 193 -2.57 42.56 9.22
CA ARG A 193 -2.65 41.67 8.05
C ARG A 193 -1.58 41.95 6.99
N GLU A 194 -0.91 43.10 7.03
CA GLU A 194 0.28 43.37 6.23
C GLU A 194 1.51 42.58 6.74
N ASP A 195 1.52 42.20 8.02
CA ASP A 195 2.57 41.37 8.61
C ASP A 195 2.34 39.88 8.33
N ILE A 196 3.20 39.30 7.49
CA ILE A 196 3.20 37.87 7.14
C ILE A 196 3.32 36.95 8.36
N SER A 197 3.98 37.38 9.43
CA SER A 197 4.10 36.57 10.65
C SER A 197 2.77 36.48 11.42
N LEU A 198 1.89 37.47 11.26
CA LEU A 198 0.60 37.57 11.96
C LEU A 198 -0.59 37.22 11.06
N ILE A 199 -0.36 36.89 9.78
CA ILE A 199 -1.42 36.67 8.78
C ILE A 199 -2.45 35.61 9.20
N ASN A 200 -2.02 34.60 9.95
CA ASN A 200 -2.85 33.50 10.42
C ASN A 200 -3.33 33.66 11.88
N VAL A 201 -2.94 34.73 12.56
CA VAL A 201 -3.39 34.98 13.93
C VAL A 201 -4.86 35.41 13.89
N PRO A 202 -5.77 34.68 14.55
CA PRO A 202 -7.18 35.04 14.53
C PRO A 202 -7.43 36.36 15.26
N ILE A 203 -8.28 37.20 14.68
CA ILE A 203 -8.69 38.49 15.25
C ILE A 203 -10.21 38.51 15.44
N ILE A 204 -10.65 38.74 16.67
CA ILE A 204 -12.04 39.04 17.04
C ILE A 204 -12.16 40.53 17.26
N VAL A 205 -13.10 41.17 16.57
CA VAL A 205 -13.37 42.61 16.77
C VAL A 205 -14.50 42.82 17.78
N LEU A 206 -14.30 43.71 18.75
CA LEU A 206 -15.35 44.21 19.63
C LEU A 206 -15.84 45.57 19.14
N SER A 207 -17.15 45.76 18.97
CA SER A 207 -17.73 46.99 18.43
C SER A 207 -18.98 47.44 19.18
N GLY A 208 -19.19 48.74 19.36
CA GLY A 208 -20.43 49.30 19.91
C GLY A 208 -21.62 49.18 18.94
N THR A 209 -21.36 49.15 17.63
CA THR A 209 -22.37 49.04 16.57
C THR A 209 -22.20 47.74 15.76
N LEU A 210 -23.32 47.22 15.26
CA LEU A 210 -23.37 46.06 14.36
C LEU A 210 -24.15 46.40 13.09
N ASP A 211 -23.78 47.48 12.42
CA ASP A 211 -24.34 47.73 11.08
C ASP A 211 -23.65 46.83 10.04
N HIS A 212 -24.37 46.59 8.93
CA HIS A 212 -23.89 45.71 7.86
C HIS A 212 -22.60 46.21 7.19
N ASP A 213 -22.31 47.51 7.19
CA ASP A 213 -21.12 48.06 6.55
C ASP A 213 -19.88 47.80 7.41
N THR A 214 -19.98 48.02 8.71
CA THR A 214 -18.92 47.73 9.69
C THR A 214 -18.55 46.24 9.68
N ILE A 215 -19.54 45.34 9.71
CA ILE A 215 -19.29 43.89 9.64
C ILE A 215 -18.56 43.52 8.34
N ARG A 216 -18.99 44.08 7.20
CA ARG A 216 -18.34 43.82 5.91
C ARG A 216 -16.89 44.29 5.89
N LYS A 217 -16.60 45.47 6.44
CA LYS A 217 -15.24 46.02 6.52
C LYS A 217 -14.34 45.16 7.38
N VAL A 218 -14.80 44.71 8.55
CA VAL A 218 -14.05 43.82 9.43
C VAL A 218 -13.70 42.51 8.73
N LEU A 219 -14.68 41.82 8.13
CA LEU A 219 -14.43 40.52 7.48
C LEU A 219 -13.53 40.65 6.25
N LYS A 220 -13.72 41.70 5.44
CA LYS A 220 -12.85 41.95 4.26
C LYS A 220 -11.45 42.41 4.64
N GLY A 221 -11.30 43.11 5.77
CA GLY A 221 -10.02 43.51 6.34
C GLY A 221 -9.26 42.36 6.99
N GLY A 222 -9.81 41.14 7.01
CA GLY A 222 -9.16 39.95 7.55
C GLY A 222 -9.49 39.66 9.02
N GLY A 223 -10.50 40.31 9.60
CA GLY A 223 -11.07 39.92 10.89
C GLY A 223 -11.77 38.57 10.77
N ASN A 224 -11.59 37.70 11.75
CA ASN A 224 -12.15 36.33 11.72
C ASN A 224 -13.57 36.29 12.28
N ASP A 225 -13.88 37.15 13.25
CA ASP A 225 -15.19 37.28 13.84
C ASP A 225 -15.37 38.66 14.49
N PHE A 226 -16.59 38.97 14.91
CA PHE A 226 -16.94 40.21 15.59
C PHE A 226 -17.98 39.96 16.70
N ILE A 227 -18.00 40.84 17.70
CA ILE A 227 -18.89 40.78 18.86
C ILE A 227 -19.36 42.20 19.24
N LYS A 228 -20.67 42.36 19.51
CA LYS A 228 -21.26 43.64 19.92
C LYS A 228 -21.03 43.92 21.39
N LYS A 229 -20.67 45.16 21.74
CA LYS A 229 -20.68 45.66 23.12
C LYS A 229 -22.06 46.24 23.49
N PRO A 230 -22.60 45.97 24.70
CA PRO A 230 -22.14 44.97 25.66
C PRO A 230 -22.38 43.53 25.13
N PHE A 231 -21.45 42.62 25.42
CA PHE A 231 -21.47 41.25 24.88
C PHE A 231 -21.94 40.22 25.88
N ILE A 232 -22.52 39.13 25.35
CA ILE A 232 -22.82 37.93 26.12
C ILE A 232 -21.51 37.19 26.37
N VAL A 233 -21.18 36.95 27.64
CA VAL A 233 -19.90 36.34 28.04
C VAL A 233 -19.72 34.95 27.43
N GLU A 234 -20.76 34.11 27.47
CA GLU A 234 -20.73 32.77 26.89
C GLU A 234 -20.38 32.80 25.40
N GLU A 235 -21.05 33.67 24.62
CA GLU A 235 -20.78 33.82 23.19
C GLU A 235 -19.31 34.20 22.93
N PHE A 236 -18.81 35.19 23.66
CA PHE A 236 -17.42 35.65 23.53
C PHE A 236 -16.43 34.52 23.76
N VAL A 237 -16.61 33.80 24.85
CA VAL A 237 -15.68 32.76 25.25
C VAL A 237 -15.73 31.56 24.29
N LEU A 238 -16.93 31.15 23.83
CA LEU A 238 -17.08 30.09 22.83
C LEU A 238 -16.42 30.45 21.50
N LYS A 239 -16.53 31.72 21.06
CA LYS A 239 -15.87 32.21 19.85
C LYS A 239 -14.35 32.21 19.97
N VAL A 240 -13.82 32.67 21.11
CA VAL A 240 -12.37 32.61 21.40
C VAL A 240 -11.85 31.16 21.32
N ASP A 241 -12.54 30.24 22.02
CA ASP A 241 -12.18 28.83 22.04
C ASP A 241 -12.21 28.19 20.63
N LEU A 242 -13.21 28.54 19.82
CA LEU A 242 -13.35 28.04 18.45
C LEU A 242 -12.24 28.53 17.53
N LEU A 243 -11.90 29.81 17.58
CA LEU A 243 -10.89 30.39 16.68
C LEU A 243 -9.49 29.89 16.99
N ILE A 244 -9.11 29.79 18.27
CA ILE A 244 -7.82 29.22 18.66
C ILE A 244 -7.73 27.76 18.23
N GLU A 245 -8.80 26.98 18.41
CA GLU A 245 -8.86 25.59 17.98
C GLU A 245 -8.69 25.45 16.45
N ASN A 246 -9.35 26.29 15.67
CA ASN A 246 -9.24 26.27 14.21
C ASN A 246 -7.83 26.63 13.74
N ALA A 247 -7.22 27.67 14.31
CA ALA A 247 -5.85 28.06 13.99
C ALA A 247 -4.83 26.93 14.28
N GLN A 248 -5.03 26.20 15.39
CA GLN A 248 -4.18 25.04 15.71
C GLN A 248 -4.37 23.88 14.73
N LYS A 249 -5.62 23.58 14.37
CA LYS A 249 -5.93 22.52 13.39
C LYS A 249 -5.30 22.83 12.04
N GLU A 250 -5.38 24.07 11.58
CA GLU A 250 -4.79 24.52 10.32
C GLU A 250 -3.27 24.35 10.32
N LYS A 251 -2.60 24.75 11.41
CA LYS A 251 -1.16 24.53 11.60
C LYS A 251 -0.80 23.03 11.57
N MET A 252 -1.60 22.17 12.20
CA MET A 252 -1.39 20.73 12.22
C MET A 252 -1.58 20.10 10.83
N ILE A 253 -2.60 20.54 10.07
CA ILE A 253 -2.88 20.07 8.71
C ILE A 253 -1.69 20.40 7.81
N LEU A 254 -1.17 21.61 7.86
CA LEU A 254 -0.03 22.03 7.03
C LEU A 254 1.23 21.21 7.33
N GLN A 255 1.51 20.95 8.62
CA GLN A 255 2.64 20.09 9.03
C GLN A 255 2.49 18.65 8.55
N LYS A 256 1.28 18.08 8.67
CA LYS A 256 0.98 16.73 8.18
C LYS A 256 1.12 16.64 6.66
N ALA A 257 0.64 17.63 5.92
CA ALA A 257 0.76 17.69 4.46
C ALA A 257 2.24 17.71 4.03
N LYS A 258 3.08 18.52 4.68
CA LYS A 258 4.52 18.55 4.40
C LYS A 258 5.18 17.19 4.63
N LYS A 259 4.91 16.56 5.78
CA LYS A 259 5.46 15.24 6.13
C LYS A 259 4.98 14.14 5.18
N LEU A 260 3.73 14.22 4.72
CA LEU A 260 3.17 13.28 3.76
C LEU A 260 3.88 13.37 2.40
N ASN A 261 4.14 14.59 1.92
CA ASN A 261 4.88 14.79 0.68
C ASN A 261 6.32 14.26 0.76
N GLU A 262 7.03 14.54 1.86
CA GLU A 262 8.38 14.00 2.09
C GLU A 262 8.40 12.46 2.09
N LEU A 263 7.39 11.84 2.74
CA LEU A 263 7.27 10.39 2.78
C LEU A 263 6.96 9.79 1.41
N ASN A 264 6.06 10.42 0.64
CA ASN A 264 5.70 9.98 -0.71
C ASN A 264 6.92 10.00 -1.63
N SER A 265 7.70 11.09 -1.64
CA SER A 265 8.91 11.16 -2.48
C SER A 265 9.94 10.09 -2.12
N SER A 266 10.15 9.82 -0.81
CA SER A 266 11.06 8.74 -0.38
C SER A 266 10.54 7.35 -0.77
N LEU A 267 9.23 7.14 -0.73
CA LEU A 267 8.61 5.88 -1.12
C LEU A 267 8.76 5.63 -2.62
N GLU A 268 8.51 6.65 -3.45
CA GLU A 268 8.68 6.58 -4.91
C GLU A 268 10.10 6.17 -5.30
N GLU A 269 11.12 6.74 -4.65
CA GLU A 269 12.53 6.37 -4.89
C GLU A 269 12.81 4.89 -4.55
N LYS A 270 12.32 4.42 -3.39
CA LYS A 270 12.50 3.02 -2.97
C LYS A 270 11.79 2.03 -3.90
N VAL A 271 10.58 2.37 -4.35
CA VAL A 271 9.82 1.55 -5.29
C VAL A 271 10.56 1.47 -6.62
N SER A 272 11.00 2.60 -7.16
CA SER A 272 11.78 2.65 -8.41
C SER A 272 13.02 1.76 -8.35
N LYS A 273 13.81 1.89 -7.26
CA LYS A 273 15.00 1.06 -7.05
C LYS A 273 14.68 -0.43 -6.94
N SER A 274 13.63 -0.80 -6.20
CA SER A 274 13.25 -2.20 -6.02
C SER A 274 12.75 -2.85 -7.31
N VAL A 275 12.06 -2.08 -8.16
CA VAL A 275 11.60 -2.54 -9.49
C VAL A 275 12.78 -2.81 -10.40
N GLU A 276 13.80 -1.95 -10.39
CA GLU A 276 14.99 -2.14 -11.22
C GLU A 276 15.80 -3.37 -10.76
N GLU A 277 16.01 -3.53 -9.45
CA GLU A 277 16.67 -4.72 -8.89
C GLU A 277 15.93 -6.02 -9.22
N LEU A 278 14.59 -6.00 -9.28
CA LEU A 278 13.79 -7.15 -9.65
C LEU A 278 13.99 -7.51 -11.13
N ARG A 279 14.01 -6.51 -12.02
CA ARG A 279 14.26 -6.71 -13.46
C ARG A 279 15.63 -7.30 -13.74
N GLU A 280 16.66 -6.82 -13.06
CA GLU A 280 18.02 -7.37 -13.20
C GLU A 280 18.07 -8.84 -12.79
N LYS A 281 17.41 -9.20 -11.68
CA LYS A 281 17.30 -10.59 -11.23
C LYS A 281 16.56 -11.46 -12.24
N ASP A 282 15.43 -10.98 -12.79
CA ASP A 282 14.68 -11.72 -13.80
C ASP A 282 15.53 -12.03 -15.04
N LEU A 283 16.32 -11.06 -15.53
CA LEU A 283 17.24 -11.25 -16.65
C LEU A 283 18.34 -12.28 -16.34
N MET A 284 18.95 -12.18 -15.15
CA MET A 284 19.96 -13.15 -14.73
C MET A 284 19.40 -14.57 -14.65
N MET A 285 18.18 -14.74 -14.13
CA MET A 285 17.55 -16.05 -14.02
C MET A 285 17.15 -16.62 -15.39
N LEU A 286 16.69 -15.77 -16.33
CA LEU A 286 16.48 -16.18 -17.72
C LEU A 286 17.78 -16.68 -18.38
N GLN A 287 18.90 -16.01 -18.13
CA GLN A 287 20.20 -16.44 -18.64
C GLN A 287 20.64 -17.78 -18.03
N GLN A 288 20.48 -17.97 -16.72
CA GLN A 288 20.78 -19.25 -16.05
C GLN A 288 19.91 -20.39 -16.59
N SER A 289 18.62 -20.15 -16.82
CA SER A 289 17.71 -21.10 -17.45
C SER A 289 18.22 -21.58 -18.80
N ARG A 290 18.62 -20.63 -19.66
CA ARG A 290 19.14 -20.92 -20.99
C ARG A 290 20.43 -21.75 -20.93
N LEU A 291 21.32 -21.44 -19.99
CA LEU A 291 22.54 -22.21 -19.76
C LEU A 291 22.25 -23.64 -19.28
N ALA A 292 21.29 -23.83 -18.37
CA ALA A 292 20.89 -25.14 -17.89
C ALA A 292 20.33 -26.02 -19.03
N GLN A 293 19.42 -25.47 -19.85
CA GLN A 293 18.88 -26.17 -21.03
C GLN A 293 19.98 -26.52 -22.04
N THR A 294 20.94 -25.61 -22.25
CA THR A 294 22.10 -25.88 -23.11
C THR A 294 22.94 -27.04 -22.58
N GLY A 295 23.15 -27.12 -21.26
CA GLY A 295 23.86 -28.22 -20.63
C GLY A 295 23.19 -29.58 -20.82
N GLU A 296 21.87 -29.65 -20.69
CA GLU A 296 21.10 -30.88 -20.92
C GLU A 296 21.21 -31.34 -22.38
N MET A 297 21.08 -30.40 -23.34
CA MET A 297 21.25 -30.70 -24.75
C MET A 297 22.65 -31.21 -25.07
N LEU A 298 23.71 -30.59 -24.52
CA LEU A 298 25.09 -31.04 -24.68
C LEU A 298 25.28 -32.48 -24.20
N SER A 299 24.64 -32.87 -23.10
CA SER A 299 24.68 -34.25 -22.60
C SER A 299 24.02 -35.24 -23.58
N MET A 300 22.87 -34.86 -24.17
CA MET A 300 22.21 -35.66 -25.20
C MET A 300 23.09 -35.83 -26.44
N ILE A 301 23.73 -34.77 -26.89
CA ILE A 301 24.61 -34.79 -28.08
C ILE A 301 25.84 -35.66 -27.83
N ALA A 302 26.45 -35.54 -26.64
CA ALA A 302 27.56 -36.41 -26.26
C ALA A 302 27.17 -37.90 -26.34
N HIS A 303 25.93 -38.23 -25.98
CA HIS A 303 25.40 -39.58 -26.15
C HIS A 303 25.21 -39.94 -27.63
N GLN A 304 24.66 -39.05 -28.45
CA GLN A 304 24.48 -39.27 -29.90
C GLN A 304 25.80 -39.43 -30.66
N TRP A 305 26.88 -38.79 -30.21
CA TRP A 305 28.22 -38.98 -30.79
C TRP A 305 28.83 -40.33 -30.43
N LYS A 306 28.59 -40.81 -29.21
CA LYS A 306 29.08 -42.13 -28.76
C LYS A 306 28.50 -43.27 -29.60
N GLN A 307 27.26 -43.16 -30.08
CA GLN A 307 26.59 -44.21 -30.85
C GLN A 307 27.32 -44.61 -32.16
N PRO A 308 27.54 -43.70 -33.14
CA PRO A 308 28.28 -44.02 -34.36
C PRO A 308 29.75 -44.32 -34.08
N LEU A 309 30.35 -43.69 -33.05
CA LEU A 309 31.72 -44.01 -32.63
C LEU A 309 31.86 -45.46 -32.18
N ASN A 310 30.92 -45.94 -31.37
CA ASN A 310 30.86 -47.34 -30.93
C ASN A 310 30.59 -48.28 -32.12
N ALA A 311 29.74 -47.87 -33.07
CA ALA A 311 29.48 -48.64 -34.28
C ALA A 311 30.72 -48.76 -35.18
N ILE A 312 31.51 -47.70 -35.33
CA ILE A 312 32.81 -47.71 -36.01
C ILE A 312 33.77 -48.65 -35.28
N ALA A 313 33.88 -48.53 -33.95
CA ALA A 313 34.74 -49.39 -33.14
C ALA A 313 34.37 -50.87 -33.26
N SER A 314 33.07 -51.19 -33.23
CA SER A 314 32.55 -52.55 -33.39
C SER A 314 32.78 -53.10 -34.80
N THR A 315 32.57 -52.28 -35.84
CA THR A 315 32.81 -52.67 -37.24
C THR A 315 34.29 -52.98 -37.46
N ASN A 316 35.17 -52.13 -36.92
CA ASN A 316 36.62 -52.34 -36.98
C ASN A 316 37.06 -53.60 -36.20
N ALA A 317 36.51 -53.84 -35.00
CA ALA A 317 36.78 -55.06 -34.24
C ALA A 317 36.32 -56.33 -34.98
N THR A 318 35.15 -56.28 -35.61
CA THR A 318 34.60 -57.39 -36.41
C THR A 318 35.48 -57.67 -37.63
N LEU A 319 35.91 -56.62 -38.34
CA LEU A 319 36.82 -56.76 -39.49
C LEU A 319 38.15 -57.37 -39.07
N LYS A 320 38.71 -56.93 -37.94
CA LYS A 320 39.96 -57.49 -37.38
C LYS A 320 39.82 -58.97 -37.01
N LEU A 321 38.69 -59.38 -36.42
CA LEU A 321 38.42 -60.79 -36.12
C LEU A 321 38.32 -61.62 -37.39
N LYS A 322 37.57 -61.17 -38.39
CA LYS A 322 37.47 -61.87 -39.69
C LYS A 322 38.82 -61.98 -40.40
N ALA A 323 39.68 -60.97 -40.29
CA ALA A 323 41.03 -61.02 -40.83
C ALA A 323 41.92 -62.06 -40.12
N LEU A 324 41.80 -62.18 -38.80
CA LEU A 324 42.52 -63.21 -38.03
C LEU A 324 42.02 -64.64 -38.33
N MET A 325 40.78 -64.79 -38.78
CA MET A 325 40.18 -66.06 -39.18
C MET A 325 40.40 -66.39 -40.67
N ASP A 326 41.13 -65.54 -41.41
CA ASP A 326 41.34 -65.66 -42.87
C ASP A 326 40.03 -65.58 -43.70
N GLU A 327 38.99 -64.95 -43.14
CA GLU A 327 37.66 -64.76 -43.74
C GLU A 327 37.42 -63.33 -44.26
N ALA A 328 38.42 -62.46 -44.21
CA ALA A 328 38.33 -61.07 -44.68
C ALA A 328 38.59 -60.95 -46.19
N ASN A 329 37.63 -61.40 -47.00
CA ASN A 329 37.68 -61.18 -48.44
C ASN A 329 37.37 -59.71 -48.81
N ASN A 330 37.58 -59.35 -50.09
CA ASN A 330 37.37 -57.99 -50.58
C ASN A 330 35.95 -57.46 -50.30
N ASP A 331 34.92 -58.32 -50.38
CA ASP A 331 33.53 -57.91 -50.13
C ASP A 331 33.31 -57.53 -48.65
N VAL A 332 33.89 -58.29 -47.71
CA VAL A 332 33.84 -58.00 -46.27
C VAL A 332 34.60 -56.72 -45.93
N ILE A 333 35.74 -56.49 -46.57
CA ILE A 333 36.53 -55.27 -46.38
C ILE A 333 35.74 -54.07 -46.90
N MET A 334 35.15 -54.16 -48.09
CA MET A 334 34.38 -53.08 -48.71
C MET A 334 33.14 -52.72 -47.90
N ASP A 335 32.37 -53.72 -47.44
CA ASP A 335 31.21 -53.52 -46.57
C ASP A 335 31.58 -52.84 -45.24
N ALA A 336 32.71 -53.23 -44.63
CA ALA A 336 33.19 -52.61 -43.40
C ALA A 336 33.61 -51.14 -43.63
N THR A 337 34.33 -50.85 -44.73
CA THR A 337 34.73 -49.49 -45.07
C THR A 337 33.55 -48.59 -45.43
N ASP A 338 32.54 -49.10 -46.13
CA ASP A 338 31.33 -48.35 -46.49
C ASP A 338 30.51 -48.01 -45.24
N LYS A 339 30.37 -48.97 -44.30
CA LYS A 339 29.72 -48.73 -43.01
C LYS A 339 30.45 -47.67 -42.19
N ILE A 340 31.77 -47.75 -42.10
CA ILE A 340 32.58 -46.75 -41.39
C ILE A 340 32.43 -45.37 -42.03
N ALA A 341 32.49 -45.27 -43.37
CA ALA A 341 32.31 -44.02 -44.10
C ALA A 341 30.90 -43.42 -43.86
N LEU A 342 29.87 -44.26 -43.82
CA LEU A 342 28.51 -43.85 -43.50
C LEU A 342 28.41 -43.27 -42.07
N TYR A 343 29.01 -43.92 -41.07
CA TYR A 343 29.02 -43.43 -39.70
C TYR A 343 29.82 -42.14 -39.52
N ILE A 344 30.94 -41.97 -40.24
CA ILE A 344 31.71 -40.72 -40.26
C ILE A 344 30.86 -39.59 -40.86
N LYS A 345 30.20 -39.84 -41.99
CA LYS A 345 29.30 -38.85 -42.62
C LYS A 345 28.15 -38.47 -41.68
N HIS A 346 27.59 -39.44 -40.96
CA HIS A 346 26.57 -39.19 -39.95
C HIS A 346 27.08 -38.30 -38.81
N LEU A 347 28.28 -38.57 -38.29
CA LEU A 347 28.93 -37.73 -37.28
C LEU A 347 29.13 -36.30 -37.76
N SER A 348 29.63 -36.11 -38.99
CA SER A 348 29.83 -34.77 -39.56
C SER A 348 28.51 -34.00 -39.71
N ASN A 349 27.47 -34.62 -40.26
CA ASN A 349 26.15 -33.98 -40.37
C ASN A 349 25.60 -33.59 -38.98
N THR A 350 25.78 -34.47 -37.97
CA THR A 350 25.35 -34.19 -36.60
C THR A 350 26.08 -32.98 -35.99
N ILE A 351 27.37 -32.78 -36.32
CA ILE A 351 28.16 -31.63 -35.89
C ILE A 351 27.66 -30.33 -36.54
N ASP A 352 27.36 -30.37 -37.84
CA ASP A 352 26.85 -29.20 -38.56
C ASP A 352 25.46 -28.81 -38.06
N ASP A 353 24.55 -29.77 -37.90
CA ASP A 353 23.21 -29.56 -37.33
C ASP A 353 23.29 -28.95 -35.92
N PHE A 354 24.24 -29.42 -35.10
CA PHE A 354 24.50 -28.87 -33.78
C PHE A 354 25.00 -27.42 -33.82
N ARG A 355 26.00 -27.14 -34.68
CA ARG A 355 26.56 -25.80 -34.82
C ARG A 355 25.48 -24.81 -35.25
N ASP A 356 24.59 -25.23 -36.14
CA ASP A 356 23.51 -24.38 -36.64
C ASP A 356 22.36 -24.20 -35.64
N PHE A 357 22.16 -25.14 -34.72
CA PHE A 357 21.22 -25.02 -33.60
C PHE A 357 21.66 -23.99 -32.54
N PHE A 358 22.97 -23.92 -32.23
CA PHE A 358 23.52 -22.99 -31.23
C PHE A 358 23.97 -21.64 -31.79
N LYS A 359 23.93 -21.45 -33.12
CA LYS A 359 24.10 -20.11 -33.69
C LYS A 359 23.04 -19.19 -33.07
N PRO A 360 23.43 -18.06 -32.47
CA PRO A 360 22.50 -17.05 -32.00
C PRO A 360 21.89 -16.32 -33.21
N ASN A 361 21.19 -17.04 -34.09
CA ASN A 361 20.53 -16.42 -35.23
C ASN A 361 19.22 -15.82 -34.75
N LYS A 362 19.31 -14.52 -34.43
CA LYS A 362 18.16 -13.61 -34.31
C LYS A 362 17.54 -13.27 -35.67
N GLU A 363 17.74 -14.11 -36.68
CA GLU A 363 17.20 -13.89 -38.02
C GLU A 363 16.05 -14.85 -38.25
N MET A 364 14.89 -14.29 -38.60
CA MET A 364 13.74 -15.08 -38.96
C MET A 364 14.00 -15.78 -40.29
N GLN A 365 13.60 -17.04 -40.38
CA GLN A 365 13.74 -17.86 -41.58
C GLN A 365 12.35 -18.31 -42.04
N GLU A 366 12.21 -18.48 -43.34
CA GLU A 366 11.01 -19.07 -43.93
C GLU A 366 11.01 -20.59 -43.70
N SER A 367 9.92 -21.11 -43.12
CA SER A 367 9.74 -22.55 -42.90
C SER A 367 8.26 -22.91 -42.78
N ASP A 368 7.96 -24.19 -42.62
CA ASP A 368 6.63 -24.75 -42.37
C ASP A 368 6.70 -25.73 -41.19
N PHE A 369 5.57 -26.02 -40.55
CA PHE A 369 5.57 -26.87 -39.36
C PHE A 369 6.03 -28.30 -39.66
N ASP A 370 5.72 -28.85 -40.83
CA ASP A 370 6.12 -30.21 -41.20
C ASP A 370 7.65 -30.32 -41.27
N THR A 371 8.31 -29.33 -41.88
CA THR A 371 9.78 -29.24 -41.97
C THR A 371 10.41 -29.09 -40.58
N LEU A 372 9.84 -28.26 -39.71
CA LEU A 372 10.32 -28.11 -38.33
C LEU A 372 10.19 -29.41 -37.53
N VAL A 373 9.06 -30.11 -37.65
CA VAL A 373 8.85 -31.41 -36.98
C VAL A 373 9.83 -32.45 -37.50
N ARG A 374 9.99 -32.60 -38.81
CA ARG A 374 10.90 -33.60 -39.40
C ARG A 374 12.33 -33.38 -38.95
N SER A 375 12.82 -32.14 -39.00
CA SER A 375 14.19 -31.82 -38.56
C SER A 375 14.39 -32.03 -37.06
N THR A 376 13.38 -31.72 -36.23
CA THR A 376 13.45 -31.97 -34.78
C THR A 376 13.45 -33.47 -34.47
N LEU A 377 12.64 -34.27 -35.18
CA LEU A 377 12.56 -35.72 -34.99
C LEU A 377 13.88 -36.42 -35.31
N VAL A 378 14.67 -35.94 -36.28
CA VAL A 378 16.01 -36.49 -36.56
C VAL A 378 16.90 -36.44 -35.31
N ILE A 379 16.78 -35.39 -34.50
CA ILE A 379 17.59 -35.18 -33.30
C ILE A 379 17.16 -36.14 -32.17
N VAL A 380 15.89 -36.48 -32.04
CA VAL A 380 15.42 -37.30 -30.89
C VAL A 380 15.19 -38.76 -31.21
N LYS A 381 15.15 -39.13 -32.50
CA LYS A 381 14.77 -40.47 -32.98
C LYS A 381 15.48 -41.60 -32.24
N SER A 382 16.81 -41.57 -32.18
CA SER A 382 17.59 -42.62 -31.52
C SER A 382 17.30 -42.75 -30.02
N SER A 383 16.96 -41.65 -29.34
CA SER A 383 16.60 -41.69 -27.90
C SER A 383 15.26 -42.37 -27.69
N LEU A 384 14.28 -42.02 -28.54
CA LEU A 384 12.93 -42.58 -28.50
C LEU A 384 12.93 -44.07 -28.88
N ASP A 385 13.66 -44.44 -29.93
CA ASP A 385 13.80 -45.83 -30.39
C ASP A 385 14.44 -46.73 -29.32
N ASN A 386 15.51 -46.27 -28.67
CA ASN A 386 16.17 -47.00 -27.57
C ASN A 386 15.24 -47.27 -26.37
N LYS A 387 14.21 -46.46 -26.21
CA LYS A 387 13.21 -46.56 -25.13
C LYS A 387 11.90 -47.19 -25.59
N ASN A 388 11.86 -47.73 -26.82
CA ASN A 388 10.68 -48.34 -27.44
C ASN A 388 9.45 -47.41 -27.49
N ILE A 389 9.66 -46.10 -27.67
CA ILE A 389 8.58 -45.12 -27.78
C ILE A 389 8.18 -44.96 -29.24
N LYS A 390 6.92 -45.29 -29.58
CA LYS A 390 6.41 -45.20 -30.95
C LYS A 390 6.02 -43.76 -31.30
N VAL A 391 6.62 -43.20 -32.36
CA VAL A 391 6.23 -41.87 -32.87
C VAL A 391 5.25 -42.00 -34.03
N LEU A 392 4.08 -41.37 -33.91
CA LEU A 392 3.05 -41.29 -34.95
C LEU A 392 3.01 -39.85 -35.49
N THR A 393 3.03 -39.67 -36.81
CA THR A 393 3.03 -38.33 -37.43
C THR A 393 1.90 -38.18 -38.43
N GLU A 394 1.09 -37.14 -38.29
CA GLU A 394 0.06 -36.73 -39.24
C GLU A 394 0.38 -35.30 -39.70
N LEU A 395 1.07 -35.15 -40.84
CA LEU A 395 1.65 -33.88 -41.26
C LEU A 395 0.89 -33.27 -42.44
N ASN A 396 0.08 -32.24 -42.18
CA ASN A 396 -0.82 -31.61 -43.14
C ASN A 396 -0.80 -30.08 -43.06
N SER A 397 0.35 -29.46 -42.74
CA SER A 397 0.49 -27.99 -42.70
C SER A 397 1.64 -27.55 -43.61
N HIS A 398 1.28 -27.13 -44.83
CA HIS A 398 2.26 -26.81 -45.88
C HIS A 398 2.44 -25.30 -46.10
N THR A 399 1.57 -24.48 -45.48
CA THR A 399 1.71 -23.02 -45.55
C THR A 399 2.99 -22.58 -44.85
N LYS A 400 3.83 -21.85 -45.59
CA LYS A 400 5.08 -21.30 -45.07
C LYS A 400 4.84 -20.06 -44.20
N PHE A 401 5.70 -19.87 -43.21
CA PHE A 401 5.74 -18.70 -42.34
C PHE A 401 7.18 -18.26 -42.07
N ILE A 402 7.36 -16.98 -41.73
CA ILE A 402 8.65 -16.40 -41.34
C ILE A 402 8.68 -16.33 -39.82
N SER A 403 9.64 -17.01 -39.19
CA SER A 403 9.79 -17.00 -37.72
C SER A 403 11.20 -17.39 -37.27
N TYR A 404 11.45 -17.35 -35.96
CA TYR A 404 12.67 -17.86 -35.34
C TYR A 404 12.65 -19.40 -35.33
N THR A 405 12.96 -20.01 -36.47
CA THR A 405 12.87 -21.46 -36.71
C THR A 405 13.62 -22.29 -35.68
N ASN A 406 14.81 -21.87 -35.27
CA ASN A 406 15.60 -22.56 -34.23
C ASN A 406 14.94 -22.53 -32.85
N GLU A 407 14.33 -21.39 -32.48
CA GLU A 407 13.62 -21.30 -31.20
C GLU A 407 12.34 -22.15 -31.22
N LEU A 408 11.63 -22.21 -32.35
CA LEU A 408 10.49 -23.12 -32.50
C LEU A 408 10.90 -24.59 -32.43
N LYS A 409 12.03 -24.98 -33.05
CA LYS A 409 12.58 -26.34 -32.89
C LYS A 409 12.89 -26.65 -31.42
N GLN A 410 13.44 -25.69 -30.68
CA GLN A 410 13.68 -25.84 -29.24
C GLN A 410 12.38 -26.07 -28.46
N VAL A 411 11.29 -25.38 -28.81
CA VAL A 411 9.97 -25.60 -28.21
C VAL A 411 9.44 -27.00 -28.50
N ILE A 412 9.49 -27.43 -29.76
CA ILE A 412 9.03 -28.77 -30.18
C ILE A 412 9.86 -29.85 -29.47
N LEU A 413 11.18 -29.68 -29.42
CA LEU A 413 12.10 -30.57 -28.73
C LEU A 413 11.76 -30.68 -27.23
N ASN A 414 11.47 -29.55 -26.59
CA ASN A 414 11.08 -29.52 -25.17
C ASN A 414 9.77 -30.29 -24.92
N PHE A 415 8.77 -30.18 -25.80
CA PHE A 415 7.53 -30.96 -25.66
C PHE A 415 7.77 -32.46 -25.82
N ILE A 416 8.54 -32.88 -26.83
CA ILE A 416 8.89 -34.28 -27.01
C ILE A 416 9.67 -34.83 -25.81
N LYS A 417 10.59 -34.03 -25.25
CA LYS A 417 11.38 -34.41 -24.07
C LYS A 417 10.52 -34.56 -22.82
N ASN A 418 9.59 -33.64 -22.59
CA ASN A 418 8.65 -33.73 -21.47
C ASN A 418 7.75 -34.95 -21.60
N ALA A 419 7.29 -35.28 -22.81
CA ALA A 419 6.55 -36.51 -23.10
C ALA A 419 7.41 -37.76 -22.84
N GLU A 420 8.63 -37.81 -23.36
CA GLU A 420 9.58 -38.92 -23.15
C GLU A 420 9.85 -39.15 -21.66
N ASP A 421 10.12 -38.09 -20.90
CA ASP A 421 10.38 -38.19 -19.46
C ASP A 421 9.15 -38.71 -18.70
N ALA A 422 7.95 -38.23 -19.03
CA ALA A 422 6.72 -38.68 -18.40
C ALA A 422 6.43 -40.16 -18.69
N ILE A 423 6.67 -40.60 -19.94
CA ILE A 423 6.52 -42.00 -20.37
C ILE A 423 7.48 -42.90 -19.59
N VAL A 424 8.75 -42.49 -19.46
CA VAL A 424 9.78 -43.28 -18.76
C VAL A 424 9.51 -43.32 -17.26
N GLU A 425 9.13 -42.20 -16.65
CA GLU A 425 8.83 -42.11 -15.23
C GLU A 425 7.61 -42.94 -14.82
N ARG A 426 6.61 -43.04 -15.70
CA ARG A 426 5.37 -43.77 -15.46
C ARG A 426 5.35 -45.19 -16.05
N GLU A 427 6.49 -45.66 -16.58
CA GLU A 427 6.70 -47.02 -17.09
C GLU A 427 5.59 -47.49 -18.07
N ILE A 428 5.25 -46.65 -19.05
CA ILE A 428 4.16 -46.94 -20.00
C ILE A 428 4.56 -48.07 -20.98
N GLU A 429 3.82 -49.19 -20.96
CA GLU A 429 4.12 -50.37 -21.80
C GLU A 429 3.94 -50.11 -23.31
N ASN A 430 2.86 -49.44 -23.72
CA ASN A 430 2.57 -49.10 -25.11
C ASN A 430 2.87 -47.63 -25.40
N ALA A 431 4.10 -47.21 -25.08
CA ALA A 431 4.54 -45.82 -25.15
C ALA A 431 4.38 -45.22 -26.57
N SER A 432 3.69 -44.07 -26.68
CA SER A 432 3.55 -43.37 -27.95
C SER A 432 3.52 -41.86 -27.82
N ILE A 433 4.04 -41.19 -28.85
CA ILE A 433 3.96 -39.74 -29.04
C ILE A 433 3.36 -39.49 -30.42
N THR A 434 2.24 -38.78 -30.47
CA THR A 434 1.56 -38.38 -31.70
C THR A 434 1.84 -36.91 -31.98
N ILE A 435 2.37 -36.61 -33.16
CA ILE A 435 2.62 -35.24 -33.63
C ILE A 435 1.71 -34.96 -34.82
N ARG A 436 0.88 -33.93 -34.71
CA ARG A 436 -0.03 -33.49 -35.77
C ARG A 436 0.29 -32.08 -36.21
N THR A 437 0.25 -31.83 -37.50
CA THR A 437 0.26 -30.49 -38.05
C THR A 437 -0.93 -30.35 -38.98
N TYR A 438 -1.64 -29.25 -38.87
CA TYR A 438 -2.77 -28.95 -39.73
C TYR A 438 -3.00 -27.44 -39.77
N GLU A 439 -3.84 -27.02 -40.70
CA GLU A 439 -4.13 -25.62 -40.91
C GLU A 439 -5.64 -25.39 -41.08
N ASN A 440 -6.13 -24.33 -40.49
CA ASN A 440 -7.50 -23.83 -40.66
C ASN A 440 -7.45 -22.54 -41.51
N ASP A 441 -8.59 -21.86 -41.71
CA ASP A 441 -8.66 -20.67 -42.58
C ASP A 441 -7.64 -19.57 -42.20
N ASP A 442 -7.39 -19.34 -40.91
CA ASP A 442 -6.48 -18.28 -40.42
C ASP A 442 -5.29 -18.76 -39.58
N GLU A 443 -5.24 -20.05 -39.21
CA GLU A 443 -4.32 -20.58 -38.21
C GLU A 443 -3.50 -21.76 -38.75
N LEU A 444 -2.21 -21.78 -38.40
CA LEU A 444 -1.29 -22.90 -38.53
C LEU A 444 -1.13 -23.54 -37.16
N ILE A 445 -1.29 -24.84 -37.08
CA ILE A 445 -1.36 -25.55 -35.80
C ILE A 445 -0.38 -26.72 -35.79
N LEU A 446 0.36 -26.83 -34.69
CA LEU A 446 1.20 -27.98 -34.35
C LEU A 446 0.78 -28.53 -33.00
N GLU A 447 0.52 -29.82 -32.93
CA GLU A 447 0.11 -30.55 -31.74
C GLU A 447 1.10 -31.67 -31.42
N VAL A 448 1.49 -31.79 -30.15
CA VAL A 448 2.28 -32.90 -29.60
C VAL A 448 1.48 -33.53 -28.47
N LEU A 449 1.12 -34.80 -28.63
CA LEU A 449 0.32 -35.59 -27.70
C LEU A 449 1.12 -36.81 -27.23
N ASP A 450 1.26 -37.00 -25.94
CA ASP A 450 1.73 -38.26 -25.34
C ASP A 450 0.56 -39.16 -24.92
N ASN A 451 0.87 -40.39 -24.46
CA ASN A 451 -0.07 -41.26 -23.76
C ASN A 451 0.39 -41.61 -22.34
N ALA A 452 1.04 -40.64 -21.68
CA ALA A 452 1.70 -40.84 -20.39
C ALA A 452 0.79 -40.57 -19.19
N GLY A 453 -0.54 -40.49 -19.33
CA GLY A 453 -1.50 -40.27 -18.24
C GLY A 453 -1.78 -38.80 -17.91
N GLY A 454 -1.37 -37.86 -18.76
CA GLY A 454 -1.71 -36.44 -18.64
C GLY A 454 -1.09 -35.70 -17.44
N ILE A 455 -1.49 -34.44 -17.27
CA ILE A 455 -1.03 -33.51 -16.24
C ILE A 455 -2.10 -33.36 -15.15
N PRO A 456 -1.79 -33.55 -13.86
CA PRO A 456 -2.77 -33.34 -12.78
C PRO A 456 -3.47 -31.97 -12.83
N GLN A 457 -4.78 -31.96 -12.57
CA GLN A 457 -5.64 -30.78 -12.78
C GLN A 457 -5.31 -29.61 -11.83
N ASP A 458 -4.75 -29.92 -10.67
CA ASP A 458 -4.29 -28.95 -9.67
C ASP A 458 -3.02 -28.20 -10.09
N ILE A 459 -2.24 -28.76 -11.02
CA ILE A 459 -0.99 -28.17 -11.48
C ILE A 459 -1.02 -27.67 -12.92
N ILE A 460 -1.98 -28.10 -13.75
CA ILE A 460 -2.01 -27.79 -15.19
C ILE A 460 -2.00 -26.28 -15.50
N SER A 461 -2.59 -25.45 -14.62
CA SER A 461 -2.60 -23.99 -14.75
C SER A 461 -1.24 -23.35 -14.46
N ARG A 462 -0.38 -24.03 -13.70
CA ARG A 462 0.90 -23.54 -13.19
C ARG A 462 2.11 -24.07 -13.94
N ILE A 463 1.95 -25.01 -14.87
CA ILE A 463 3.09 -25.63 -15.59
C ILE A 463 3.89 -24.64 -16.44
N PHE A 464 3.28 -23.51 -16.78
CA PHE A 464 3.93 -22.41 -17.50
C PHE A 464 4.40 -21.29 -16.56
N ASP A 465 4.24 -21.43 -15.25
CA ASP A 465 4.78 -20.48 -14.30
C ASP A 465 6.29 -20.65 -14.20
N PRO A 466 7.06 -19.56 -14.06
CA PRO A 466 8.49 -19.67 -13.87
C PRO A 466 8.80 -20.44 -12.58
N TYR A 467 9.84 -21.28 -12.63
CA TYR A 467 10.32 -22.12 -11.52
C TYR A 467 9.38 -23.24 -11.09
N PHE A 468 8.26 -23.44 -11.78
CA PHE A 468 7.37 -24.54 -11.49
C PHE A 468 7.92 -25.84 -12.08
N SER A 469 8.24 -26.81 -11.23
CA SER A 469 8.74 -28.13 -11.63
C SER A 469 8.14 -29.21 -10.74
N THR A 470 7.70 -30.31 -11.34
CA THR A 470 7.27 -31.52 -10.64
C THR A 470 8.43 -32.51 -10.40
N LYS A 471 9.60 -32.25 -11.00
CA LYS A 471 10.77 -33.13 -10.97
C LYS A 471 11.65 -32.79 -9.76
N THR A 472 11.39 -33.41 -8.60
CA THR A 472 12.10 -33.12 -7.34
C THR A 472 13.48 -33.79 -7.20
N LYS A 473 13.89 -34.68 -8.12
CA LYS A 473 15.16 -35.44 -8.04
C LYS A 473 16.10 -35.30 -9.26
N LYS A 474 15.70 -34.57 -10.31
CA LYS A 474 16.50 -34.33 -11.52
C LYS A 474 16.39 -32.85 -11.88
N ASP A 475 17.52 -32.15 -11.91
CA ASP A 475 17.95 -30.87 -12.53
C ASP A 475 16.97 -29.93 -13.28
N GLY A 476 15.65 -30.10 -13.18
CA GLY A 476 14.64 -29.31 -13.86
C GLY A 476 14.36 -28.05 -13.07
N VAL A 477 14.99 -26.94 -13.45
CA VAL A 477 14.79 -25.59 -12.88
C VAL A 477 13.34 -25.08 -13.03
N GLY A 478 12.46 -25.81 -13.73
CA GLY A 478 11.05 -25.44 -13.91
C GLY A 478 10.84 -24.28 -14.88
N LEU A 479 11.81 -24.04 -15.77
CA LEU A 479 11.78 -22.92 -16.71
C LEU A 479 11.62 -23.37 -18.16
N GLY A 480 11.67 -24.66 -18.48
CA GLY A 480 11.52 -25.19 -19.84
C GLY A 480 10.22 -24.75 -20.50
N LEU A 481 9.08 -25.13 -19.89
CA LEU A 481 7.75 -24.78 -20.40
C LEU A 481 7.48 -23.27 -20.35
N TYR A 482 7.98 -22.57 -19.32
CA TYR A 482 7.93 -21.11 -19.25
C TYR A 482 8.65 -20.46 -20.45
N MET A 483 9.87 -20.90 -20.77
CA MET A 483 10.60 -20.42 -21.95
C MET A 483 9.88 -20.77 -23.24
N SER A 484 9.28 -21.96 -23.35
CA SER A 484 8.45 -22.31 -24.50
C SER A 484 7.28 -21.35 -24.70
N LYS A 485 6.64 -20.90 -23.61
CA LYS A 485 5.58 -19.89 -23.66
C LYS A 485 6.10 -18.52 -24.10
N ILE A 486 7.25 -18.08 -23.57
CA ILE A 486 7.88 -16.80 -23.97
C ILE A 486 8.27 -16.83 -25.45
N ILE A 487 8.93 -17.88 -25.93
CA ILE A 487 9.31 -18.02 -27.35
C ILE A 487 8.07 -17.96 -28.24
N VAL A 488 7.07 -18.80 -27.98
CA VAL A 488 5.88 -18.84 -28.84
C VAL A 488 5.13 -17.52 -28.79
N LYS A 489 4.93 -16.93 -27.62
CA LYS A 489 4.11 -15.73 -27.44
C LYS A 489 4.83 -14.44 -27.82
N ASP A 490 6.03 -14.22 -27.29
CA ASP A 490 6.71 -12.93 -27.35
C ASP A 490 7.66 -12.85 -28.56
N HIS A 491 8.30 -13.95 -28.97
CA HIS A 491 9.19 -13.95 -30.13
C HIS A 491 8.46 -14.29 -31.43
N CYS A 492 7.60 -15.31 -31.42
CA CYS A 492 6.90 -15.81 -32.60
C CYS A 492 5.48 -15.23 -32.78
N SER A 493 5.00 -14.40 -31.85
CA SER A 493 3.64 -13.82 -31.86
C SER A 493 2.51 -14.86 -31.97
N GLY A 494 2.73 -16.07 -31.46
CA GLY A 494 1.81 -17.20 -31.45
C GLY A 494 1.09 -17.41 -30.13
N LYS A 495 0.32 -18.48 -30.07
CA LYS A 495 -0.36 -18.96 -28.84
C LYS A 495 0.12 -20.36 -28.50
N LEU A 496 0.38 -20.60 -27.22
CA LEU A 496 0.69 -21.92 -26.67
C LEU A 496 -0.43 -22.37 -25.73
N GLU A 497 -0.98 -23.55 -25.96
CA GLU A 497 -2.04 -24.14 -25.15
C GLU A 497 -1.65 -25.54 -24.67
N VAL A 498 -2.22 -25.95 -23.53
CA VAL A 498 -2.10 -27.29 -22.97
C VAL A 498 -3.47 -27.78 -22.52
N LYS A 499 -3.76 -29.06 -22.76
CA LYS A 499 -4.91 -29.75 -22.16
C LYS A 499 -4.61 -31.23 -22.01
N ASN A 500 -5.28 -31.89 -21.07
CA ASN A 500 -5.32 -33.35 -21.09
C ASN A 500 -6.25 -33.82 -22.19
N TYR A 501 -5.83 -34.82 -22.95
CA TYR A 501 -6.62 -35.41 -24.02
C TYR A 501 -6.42 -36.92 -24.01
N GLN A 502 -7.52 -37.68 -23.88
CA GLN A 502 -7.49 -39.12 -23.64
C GLN A 502 -6.58 -39.45 -22.45
N ASP A 503 -5.65 -40.39 -22.62
CA ASP A 503 -4.73 -40.84 -21.59
C ASP A 503 -3.39 -40.07 -21.59
N GLY A 504 -3.38 -38.79 -21.96
CA GLY A 504 -2.13 -38.04 -22.16
C GLY A 504 -2.24 -36.53 -22.12
N ALA A 505 -1.10 -35.85 -22.27
CA ALA A 505 -1.04 -34.39 -22.34
C ALA A 505 -0.88 -33.92 -23.79
N LEU A 506 -1.70 -32.95 -24.20
CA LEU A 506 -1.65 -32.31 -25.51
C LEU A 506 -1.09 -30.90 -25.37
N PHE A 507 0.05 -30.65 -25.99
CA PHE A 507 0.61 -29.31 -26.20
C PHE A 507 0.32 -28.83 -27.61
N LYS A 508 -0.15 -27.58 -27.74
CA LYS A 508 -0.60 -27.01 -29.01
C LYS A 508 0.03 -25.64 -29.27
N ILE A 509 0.77 -25.51 -30.36
CA ILE A 509 1.29 -24.23 -30.89
C ILE A 509 0.36 -23.74 -31.99
N ILE A 510 -0.02 -22.46 -31.93
CA ILE A 510 -0.88 -21.81 -32.91
C ILE A 510 -0.19 -20.56 -33.45
N LEU A 511 0.01 -20.47 -34.76
CA LEU A 511 0.52 -19.29 -35.48
C LEU A 511 -0.54 -18.79 -36.45
N LYS A 512 -0.54 -17.50 -36.79
CA LYS A 512 -1.46 -16.95 -37.80
C LYS A 512 -0.88 -17.05 -39.21
N LYS A 513 -1.69 -17.46 -40.19
CA LYS A 513 -1.31 -17.58 -41.62
C LYS A 513 -0.77 -16.28 -42.23
N ASN A 514 -1.27 -15.12 -41.78
CA ASN A 514 -0.86 -13.79 -42.25
C ASN A 514 -0.03 -13.03 -41.20
N SER A 515 0.99 -13.67 -40.64
CA SER A 515 1.99 -12.96 -39.84
C SER A 515 2.96 -12.21 -40.76
N ASN A 516 2.45 -11.26 -41.54
CA ASN A 516 3.27 -10.15 -42.04
C ASN A 516 3.60 -9.31 -40.80
N ILE A 517 4.72 -9.65 -40.15
CA ILE A 517 5.32 -8.81 -39.13
C ILE A 517 5.81 -7.54 -39.85
N LYS A 518 5.31 -6.38 -39.42
CA LYS A 518 5.82 -5.07 -39.82
C LYS A 518 7.29 -4.90 -39.43
#